data_AF-A0A3R6JZ89-F1
#
_entry.id   AF-A0A3R6JZ89-F1
#
_cell.length_a   1.000
_cell.length_b   1.000
_cell.length_c   1.000
_cell.angle_alpha   90.00
_cell.angle_beta   90.00
_cell.angle_gamma   90.00
#
_symmetry.space_group_name_H-M   'P 1'
#
loop_
_entity.id
_entity.type
_entity.pdbx_description
1 polymer ?
#
loop_
_entity_poly.entity_id
_entity_poly.type
_entity_poly.pdbx_seq_one_letter_code
_entity_poly.pdbx_strand_id
1 'polypeptide(L)'
;MIVEDRDERNKLIYITTHDKRPEILPQEIIWTNWTTLMNILNDYQQDVPNPVLSYLIEQFELLITSLGLYDDHENHVIIVGGRWGEPIALEYNFYACQGGRSFKNAKYLAFYYAQRIQYLFEIEKKLENVDIRELKEYVPEEYFAKKEPLYKPEKRTFFKLKKIEEFSPAIQNDSFGKTGRRIAFTQGQTYTTLERIRKAKVTSELRF
;
A
#
# COMPACT_ATOMS: atom_id res chain seq x y z
N MET A 1 22.52 -1.97 -31.86
CA MET A 1 23.61 -1.14 -32.44
C MET A 1 24.42 -0.65 -31.26
N ILE A 2 25.58 -1.27 -31.02
CA ILE A 2 26.50 -0.85 -29.97
C ILE A 2 27.36 0.23 -30.61
N VAL A 3 27.11 1.49 -30.25
CA VAL A 3 28.05 2.57 -30.54
C VAL A 3 29.01 2.57 -29.37
N GLU A 4 30.21 2.05 -29.59
CA GLU A 4 31.34 2.27 -28.70
C GLU A 4 31.72 3.74 -28.79
N ASP A 5 31.30 4.53 -27.81
CA ASP A 5 31.89 5.84 -27.54
C ASP A 5 32.35 5.82 -26.07
N ARG A 6 33.61 5.43 -25.89
CA ARG A 6 34.30 5.46 -24.58
C ARG A 6 34.81 6.88 -24.33
N ASP A 7 33.89 7.80 -24.09
CA ASP A 7 34.20 9.02 -23.34
C ASP A 7 34.09 8.66 -21.84
N GLU A 8 35.18 8.70 -21.08
CA GLU A 8 35.24 8.38 -19.64
C GLU A 8 34.30 9.24 -18.76
N ARG A 9 33.58 10.18 -19.38
CA ARG A 9 32.61 11.09 -18.77
C ARG A 9 31.16 10.59 -18.80
N ASN A 10 30.85 9.57 -19.60
CA ASN A 10 29.47 9.09 -19.74
C ASN A 10 29.14 8.05 -18.67
N LYS A 11 28.39 8.47 -17.64
CA LYS A 11 27.84 7.57 -16.62
C LYS A 11 26.40 7.18 -16.96
N LEU A 12 26.12 5.88 -17.00
CA LEU A 12 24.76 5.36 -17.13
C LEU A 12 24.15 5.15 -15.74
N ILE A 13 23.04 5.83 -15.47
CA ILE A 13 22.19 5.55 -14.31
C ILE A 13 20.94 4.83 -14.80
N TYR A 14 20.73 3.61 -14.33
CA TYR A 14 19.57 2.80 -14.66
C TYR A 14 18.52 2.91 -13.54
N ILE A 15 17.35 3.46 -13.89
CA ILE A 15 16.25 3.69 -12.94
C ILE A 15 15.16 2.67 -13.19
N THR A 16 14.74 1.95 -12.14
CA THR A 16 13.69 0.93 -12.25
C THR A 16 12.55 1.15 -11.28
N THR A 17 11.44 0.46 -11.49
CA THR A 17 10.29 0.42 -10.56
C THR A 17 10.47 -0.58 -9.40
N HIS A 18 11.55 -1.37 -9.40
CA HIS A 18 11.79 -2.39 -8.38
C HIS A 18 12.33 -1.78 -7.08
N ASP A 19 11.85 -2.26 -5.94
CA ASP A 19 12.35 -1.86 -4.62
C ASP A 19 13.81 -2.30 -4.37
N LYS A 20 14.27 -3.33 -5.11
CA LYS A 20 15.63 -3.88 -5.02
C LYS A 20 16.30 -3.91 -6.38
N ARG A 21 17.63 -3.85 -6.39
CA ARG A 21 18.44 -3.96 -7.60
C ARG A 21 18.14 -5.30 -8.30
N PRO A 22 17.75 -5.31 -9.58
CA PRO A 22 17.54 -6.54 -10.32
C PRO A 22 18.83 -7.37 -10.40
N GLU A 23 18.75 -8.67 -10.12
CA GLU A 23 19.92 -9.58 -10.13
C GLU A 23 20.60 -9.67 -11.51
N ILE A 24 19.83 -9.47 -12.58
CA ILE A 24 20.32 -9.48 -13.96
C ILE A 24 21.19 -8.25 -14.30
N LEU A 25 21.17 -7.19 -13.48
CA LEU A 25 21.85 -5.94 -13.79
C LEU A 25 23.35 -6.03 -13.44
N PRO A 26 24.27 -5.89 -14.42
CA PRO A 26 25.71 -5.94 -14.18
C PRO A 26 26.14 -4.97 -13.08
N GLN A 27 27.03 -5.37 -12.18
CA GLN A 27 27.44 -4.57 -11.00
C GLN A 27 27.99 -3.18 -11.35
N GLU A 28 28.57 -3.05 -12.54
CA GLU A 28 29.20 -1.82 -13.05
C GLU A 28 28.19 -0.71 -13.38
N ILE A 29 26.91 -1.05 -13.57
CA ILE A 29 25.85 -0.08 -13.87
C ILE A 29 25.40 0.59 -12.56
N ILE A 30 25.40 1.92 -12.53
CA ILE A 30 24.81 2.68 -11.42
C ILE A 30 23.30 2.46 -11.47
N TRP A 31 22.70 2.07 -10.35
CA TRP A 31 21.28 1.77 -10.26
C TRP A 31 20.62 2.57 -9.16
N THR A 32 19.39 2.99 -9.42
CA THR A 32 18.46 3.51 -8.41
C THR A 32 17.04 3.09 -8.79
N ASN A 33 16.07 3.42 -7.94
CA ASN A 33 14.66 3.28 -8.27
C ASN A 33 13.93 4.62 -8.18
N TRP A 34 12.72 4.66 -8.73
CA TRP A 34 11.91 5.89 -8.71
C TRP A 34 11.60 6.36 -7.29
N THR A 35 11.47 5.45 -6.32
CA THR A 35 11.28 5.79 -4.91
C THR A 35 12.44 6.60 -4.34
N THR A 36 13.66 6.09 -4.48
CA THR A 36 14.87 6.78 -4.02
C THR A 36 15.08 8.09 -4.77
N LEU A 37 14.82 8.15 -6.08
CA LEU A 37 14.94 9.39 -6.85
C LEU A 37 13.99 10.47 -6.31
N MET A 38 12.73 10.14 -6.07
CA MET A 38 11.75 11.10 -5.55
C MET A 38 12.07 11.55 -4.13
N ASN A 39 12.55 10.66 -3.26
CA ASN A 39 13.00 11.04 -1.93
C ASN A 39 14.14 12.06 -2.00
N ILE A 40 15.14 11.85 -2.87
CA ILE A 40 16.25 12.80 -3.07
C ILE A 40 15.74 14.16 -3.55
N LEU A 41 14.82 14.17 -4.52
CA LEU A 41 14.22 15.42 -5.01
C LEU A 41 13.43 16.11 -3.90
N ASN A 42 12.66 15.36 -3.13
CA ASN A 42 11.85 15.88 -2.04
C ASN A 42 12.69 16.41 -0.88
N ASP A 43 13.81 15.79 -0.55
CA ASP A 43 14.76 16.28 0.46
C ASP A 43 15.42 17.58 -0.04
N TYR A 44 15.86 17.60 -1.31
CA TYR A 44 16.47 18.78 -1.92
C TYR A 44 15.53 20.00 -1.92
N GLN A 45 14.23 19.78 -2.12
CA GLN A 45 13.23 20.85 -2.07
C GLN A 45 13.11 21.48 -0.66
N GLN A 46 13.32 20.69 0.40
CA GLN A 46 13.27 21.16 1.78
C GLN A 46 14.52 21.97 2.12
N ASP A 47 15.69 21.52 1.64
CA ASP A 47 16.96 22.19 1.83
C ASP A 47 17.07 23.51 1.04
N VAL A 48 16.38 23.60 -0.11
CA VAL A 48 16.37 24.78 -0.98
C VAL A 48 14.93 25.25 -1.22
N PRO A 49 14.32 25.99 -0.27
CA PRO A 49 12.93 26.45 -0.39
C PRO A 49 12.77 27.39 -1.59
N ASN A 50 12.23 26.88 -2.69
CA ASN A 50 11.95 27.64 -3.90
C ASN A 50 10.58 27.21 -4.46
N PRO A 51 9.58 28.10 -4.51
CA PRO A 51 8.22 27.76 -4.96
C PRO A 51 8.16 27.18 -6.38
N VAL A 52 9.03 27.62 -7.27
CA VAL A 52 9.10 27.09 -8.65
C VAL A 52 9.66 25.68 -8.64
N LEU A 53 10.72 25.43 -7.86
CA LEU A 53 11.31 24.11 -7.72
C LEU A 53 10.31 23.11 -7.11
N SER A 54 9.62 23.49 -6.03
CA SER A 54 8.57 22.68 -5.41
C SER A 54 7.48 22.32 -6.42
N TYR A 55 6.97 23.30 -7.16
CA TYR A 55 5.97 23.04 -8.20
C TYR A 55 6.48 22.08 -9.28
N LEU A 56 7.71 22.23 -9.75
CA LEU A 56 8.30 21.35 -10.77
C LEU A 56 8.46 19.91 -10.26
N ILE A 57 8.88 19.73 -9.01
CA ILE A 57 9.02 18.41 -8.37
C ILE A 57 7.63 17.76 -8.22
N GLU A 58 6.63 18.52 -7.75
CA GLU A 58 5.24 18.04 -7.63
C GLU A 58 4.66 17.63 -9.00
N GLN A 59 4.84 18.43 -10.05
CA GLN A 59 4.36 18.08 -11.39
C GLN A 59 5.10 16.88 -11.98
N PHE A 60 6.40 16.76 -11.69
CA PHE A 60 7.18 15.61 -12.10
C PHE A 60 6.71 14.33 -11.40
N GLU A 61 6.42 14.39 -10.11
CA GLU A 61 5.84 13.29 -9.34
C GLU A 61 4.50 12.83 -9.93
N LEU A 62 3.62 13.78 -10.27
CA LEU A 62 2.34 13.49 -10.94
C LEU A 62 2.57 12.78 -12.28
N LEU A 63 3.53 13.25 -13.08
CA LEU A 63 3.88 12.64 -14.36
C LEU A 63 4.36 11.18 -14.17
N ILE A 64 5.37 10.95 -13.35
CA ILE A 64 5.92 9.59 -13.18
C ILE A 64 4.92 8.63 -12.52
N THR A 65 4.03 9.15 -11.65
CA THR A 65 2.91 8.39 -11.09
C THR A 65 1.92 8.01 -12.19
N SER A 66 1.57 8.96 -13.08
CA SER A 66 0.67 8.70 -14.22
C SER A 66 1.25 7.69 -15.21
N LEU A 67 2.59 7.64 -15.34
CA LEU A 67 3.31 6.67 -16.16
C LEU A 67 3.47 5.30 -15.46
N GLY A 68 3.05 5.16 -14.20
CA GLY A 68 3.19 3.93 -13.42
C GLY A 68 4.64 3.60 -13.06
N LEU A 69 5.53 4.60 -13.07
CA LEU A 69 6.96 4.45 -12.78
C LEU A 69 7.27 4.59 -11.29
N TYR A 70 6.50 5.42 -10.60
CA TYR A 70 6.62 5.66 -9.17
C TYR A 70 5.39 5.08 -8.45
N ASP A 71 5.64 4.26 -7.45
CA ASP A 71 4.64 3.71 -6.54
C ASP A 71 5.11 4.08 -5.13
N ASP A 72 4.55 5.15 -4.55
CA ASP A 72 4.76 5.52 -3.15
C ASP A 72 4.00 4.56 -2.23
N HIS A 73 4.40 3.30 -2.32
CA HIS A 73 3.84 2.21 -1.53
C HIS A 73 4.04 2.46 -0.04
N GLU A 74 5.07 3.23 0.34
CA GLU A 74 5.29 3.66 1.72
C GLU A 74 4.14 4.52 2.24
N ASN A 75 3.55 5.39 1.42
CA ASN A 75 2.36 6.15 1.80
C ASN A 75 1.04 5.48 1.46
N HIS A 76 1.03 4.40 0.69
CA HIS A 76 -0.22 3.75 0.28
C HIS A 76 -0.92 3.03 1.44
N VAL A 77 -2.22 3.29 1.53
CA VAL A 77 -3.14 2.62 2.44
C VAL A 77 -4.18 1.87 1.61
N ILE A 78 -4.28 0.56 1.82
CA ILE A 78 -5.36 -0.27 1.25
C ILE A 78 -6.54 -0.26 2.19
N ILE A 79 -7.73 0.04 1.67
CA ILE A 79 -9.00 -0.05 2.41
C ILE A 79 -9.80 -1.22 1.87
N VAL A 80 -10.02 -2.24 2.70
CA VAL A 80 -10.76 -3.46 2.33
C VAL A 80 -12.03 -3.63 3.15
N GLY A 81 -12.96 -4.44 2.66
CA GLY A 81 -14.16 -4.79 3.42
C GLY A 81 -13.81 -5.53 4.72
N GLY A 82 -14.26 -4.99 5.86
CA GLY A 82 -13.80 -5.38 7.19
C GLY A 82 -14.70 -6.28 8.01
N ARG A 83 -15.87 -6.71 7.49
CA ARG A 83 -16.86 -7.46 8.29
C ARG A 83 -16.26 -8.67 9.01
N TRP A 84 -15.39 -9.41 8.32
CA TRP A 84 -14.62 -10.51 8.91
C TRP A 84 -13.18 -10.10 9.25
N GLY A 85 -12.57 -9.25 8.41
CA GLY A 85 -11.15 -8.90 8.54
C GLY A 85 -10.81 -8.05 9.76
N GLU A 86 -11.63 -7.06 10.12
CA GLU A 86 -11.33 -6.12 11.22
C GLU A 86 -11.25 -6.83 12.58
N PRO A 87 -12.23 -7.69 12.97
CA PRO A 87 -12.13 -8.43 14.23
C PRO A 87 -10.92 -9.37 14.29
N ILE A 88 -10.59 -10.04 13.17
CA ILE A 88 -9.44 -10.97 13.10
C ILE A 88 -8.13 -10.19 13.23
N ALA A 89 -8.01 -9.05 12.56
CA ALA A 89 -6.82 -8.20 12.64
C ALA A 89 -6.58 -7.68 14.06
N LEU A 90 -7.64 -7.29 14.78
CA LEU A 90 -7.55 -6.83 16.16
C LEU A 90 -7.18 -7.95 17.14
N GLU A 91 -7.75 -9.16 16.96
CA GLU A 91 -7.57 -10.27 17.89
C GLU A 91 -6.28 -11.06 17.63
N TYR A 92 -5.90 -11.24 16.35
CA TYR A 92 -4.82 -12.13 15.94
C TYR A 92 -3.68 -11.44 15.16
N ASN A 93 -3.76 -10.12 14.94
CA ASN A 93 -2.71 -9.36 14.26
C ASN A 93 -2.39 -9.88 12.84
N PHE A 94 -3.41 -10.35 12.10
CA PHE A 94 -3.28 -10.72 10.70
C PHE A 94 -4.59 -10.53 9.95
N TYR A 95 -4.51 -10.50 8.62
CA TYR A 95 -5.65 -10.56 7.73
C TYR A 95 -5.38 -11.53 6.59
N ALA A 96 -6.33 -12.43 6.33
CA ALA A 96 -6.26 -13.36 5.22
C ALA A 96 -7.50 -13.21 4.34
N CYS A 97 -7.29 -13.05 3.04
CA CYS A 97 -8.37 -12.95 2.06
C CYS A 97 -8.21 -13.97 0.94
N GLN A 98 -9.28 -14.17 0.18
CA GLN A 98 -9.31 -15.09 -0.96
C GLN A 98 -8.12 -14.84 -1.90
N GLY A 99 -7.45 -15.92 -2.32
CA GLY A 99 -6.38 -15.85 -3.32
C GLY A 99 -6.87 -15.33 -4.67
N GLY A 100 -5.94 -14.91 -5.52
CA GLY A 100 -6.24 -14.36 -6.86
C GLY A 100 -6.66 -12.89 -6.87
N ARG A 101 -6.73 -12.23 -5.71
CA ARG A 101 -6.87 -10.77 -5.63
C ARG A 101 -5.51 -10.10 -5.82
N SER A 102 -5.41 -9.26 -6.84
CA SER A 102 -4.25 -8.39 -7.03
C SER A 102 -4.36 -7.17 -6.11
N PHE A 103 -3.32 -6.92 -5.32
CA PHE A 103 -3.18 -5.73 -4.47
C PHE A 103 -1.99 -4.91 -4.93
N LYS A 104 -2.17 -3.61 -5.14
CA LYS A 104 -1.05 -2.66 -5.24
C LYS A 104 -0.16 -2.75 -3.99
N ASN A 105 1.12 -2.42 -4.14
CA ASN A 105 2.01 -2.39 -3.01
C ASN A 105 1.60 -1.26 -2.05
N ALA A 106 1.59 -1.56 -0.76
CA ALA A 106 1.13 -0.64 0.28
C ALA A 106 1.71 -1.02 1.62
N LYS A 107 2.14 -0.03 2.38
CA LYS A 107 2.67 -0.17 3.74
C LYS A 107 1.58 -0.24 4.79
N TYR A 108 0.37 0.23 4.46
CA TYR A 108 -0.73 0.31 5.40
C TYR A 108 -2.01 -0.36 4.91
N LEU A 109 -2.81 -0.83 5.86
CA LEU A 109 -4.13 -1.41 5.63
C LEU A 109 -5.12 -0.86 6.64
N ALA A 110 -6.32 -0.54 6.17
CA ALA A 110 -7.46 -0.19 6.99
C ALA A 110 -8.70 -0.99 6.56
N PHE A 111 -9.65 -1.10 7.48
CA PHE A 111 -10.88 -1.82 7.25
C PHE A 111 -12.06 -0.86 7.17
N TYR A 112 -12.89 -1.03 6.14
CA TYR A 112 -14.20 -0.43 6.07
C TYR A 112 -15.23 -1.43 6.63
N TYR A 113 -15.78 -1.14 7.80
CA TYR A 113 -16.79 -1.96 8.45
C TYR A 113 -17.76 -1.11 9.25
N ALA A 114 -19.02 -1.54 9.32
CA ALA A 114 -20.08 -0.85 10.06
C ALA A 114 -20.22 0.65 9.67
N GLN A 115 -20.11 0.95 8.37
CA GLN A 115 -20.17 2.32 7.82
C GLN A 115 -19.09 3.28 8.34
N ARG A 116 -17.95 2.76 8.80
CA ARG A 116 -16.83 3.56 9.29
C ARG A 116 -15.48 2.94 8.91
N ILE A 117 -14.44 3.71 9.12
CA ILE A 117 -13.05 3.23 9.23
C ILE A 117 -12.55 3.67 10.60
N GLN A 118 -12.15 2.70 11.43
CA GLN A 118 -11.82 2.93 12.85
C GLN A 118 -10.33 2.75 13.14
N TYR A 119 -9.66 1.84 12.43
CA TYR A 119 -8.30 1.41 12.76
C TYR A 119 -7.40 1.45 11.53
N LEU A 120 -6.14 1.78 11.78
CA LEU A 120 -5.06 1.71 10.80
C LEU A 120 -4.03 0.68 11.26
N PHE A 121 -3.59 -0.13 10.31
CA PHE A 121 -2.59 -1.17 10.51
C PHE A 121 -1.41 -0.95 9.57
N GLU A 122 -0.20 -1.22 10.06
CA GLU A 122 0.99 -1.40 9.24
C GLU A 122 1.05 -2.85 8.76
N ILE A 123 1.39 -3.04 7.48
CA ILE A 123 1.63 -4.36 6.87
C ILE A 123 3.09 -4.72 7.10
N GLU A 124 3.35 -5.57 8.10
CA GLU A 124 4.72 -6.05 8.38
C GLU A 124 5.18 -7.10 7.36
N LYS A 125 4.23 -7.88 6.83
CA LYS A 125 4.53 -8.95 5.87
C LYS A 125 3.32 -9.23 4.99
N LYS A 126 3.55 -9.42 3.70
CA LYS A 126 2.55 -9.87 2.73
C LYS A 126 3.03 -11.17 2.07
N LEU A 127 2.19 -12.20 2.06
CA LEU A 127 2.43 -13.47 1.41
C LEU A 127 1.26 -13.80 0.48
N GLU A 128 1.54 -14.24 -0.73
CA GLU A 128 0.53 -14.58 -1.74
C GLU A 128 0.53 -16.08 -2.00
N ASN A 129 -0.64 -16.64 -2.31
CA ASN A 129 -0.82 -18.06 -2.64
C ASN A 129 -0.30 -19.02 -1.55
N VAL A 130 -0.61 -18.70 -0.29
CA VAL A 130 -0.22 -19.51 0.88
C VAL A 130 -1.43 -20.18 1.51
N ASP A 131 -1.23 -21.36 2.08
CA ASP A 131 -2.19 -21.94 3.02
C ASP A 131 -1.90 -21.34 4.40
N ILE A 132 -2.89 -20.67 4.99
CA ILE A 132 -2.68 -19.95 6.26
C ILE A 132 -2.49 -20.90 7.44
N ARG A 133 -2.84 -22.17 7.32
CA ARG A 133 -2.59 -23.20 8.34
C ARG A 133 -1.13 -23.61 8.42
N GLU A 134 -0.38 -23.43 7.32
CA GLU A 134 1.07 -23.66 7.30
C GLU A 134 1.84 -22.53 7.99
N LEU A 135 1.22 -21.35 8.17
CA LEU A 135 1.82 -20.15 8.78
C LEU A 135 1.73 -20.15 10.32
N LYS A 136 2.17 -21.23 10.97
CA LYS A 136 2.06 -21.41 12.44
C LYS A 136 2.74 -20.33 13.27
N GLU A 137 3.75 -19.66 12.71
CA GLU A 137 4.42 -18.50 13.33
C GLU A 137 3.47 -17.30 13.50
N TYR A 138 2.50 -17.15 12.60
CA TYR A 138 1.63 -15.97 12.53
C TYR A 138 0.16 -16.27 12.84
N VAL A 139 -0.29 -17.50 12.58
CA VAL A 139 -1.68 -17.93 12.72
C VAL A 139 -1.75 -19.02 13.79
N PRO A 140 -2.28 -18.72 14.99
CA PRO A 140 -2.34 -19.71 16.05
C PRO A 140 -3.42 -20.76 15.77
N GLU A 141 -3.23 -22.02 16.18
CA GLU A 141 -4.20 -23.11 15.94
C GLU A 141 -5.59 -22.81 16.53
N GLU A 142 -5.66 -22.04 17.63
CA GLU A 142 -6.93 -21.63 18.22
C GLU A 142 -7.80 -20.76 17.31
N TYR A 143 -7.21 -20.05 16.33
CA TYR A 143 -7.96 -19.27 15.35
C TYR A 143 -8.86 -20.18 14.52
N PHE A 144 -8.35 -21.33 14.07
CA PHE A 144 -9.15 -22.30 13.31
C PHE A 144 -10.26 -22.87 14.19
N ALA A 145 -9.97 -23.24 15.43
CA ALA A 145 -10.99 -23.75 16.34
C ALA A 145 -12.12 -22.72 16.62
N LYS A 146 -11.79 -21.43 16.77
CA LYS A 146 -12.73 -20.40 17.19
C LYS A 146 -13.44 -19.66 16.04
N LYS A 147 -12.73 -19.39 14.93
CA LYS A 147 -13.19 -18.50 13.86
C LYS A 147 -13.45 -19.22 12.55
N GLU A 148 -12.68 -20.26 12.23
CA GLU A 148 -12.83 -21.05 10.98
C GLU A 148 -12.75 -22.57 11.23
N PRO A 149 -13.69 -23.18 12.00
CA PRO A 149 -13.60 -24.59 12.39
C PRO A 149 -13.72 -25.57 11.23
N LEU A 150 -14.32 -25.12 10.11
CA LEU A 150 -14.45 -25.88 8.86
C LEU A 150 -13.44 -25.42 7.81
N TYR A 151 -12.28 -24.92 8.25
CA TYR A 151 -11.23 -24.46 7.36
C TYR A 151 -10.85 -25.52 6.34
N LYS A 152 -10.81 -25.12 5.07
CA LYS A 152 -10.29 -25.93 3.96
C LYS A 152 -8.96 -25.34 3.51
N PRO A 153 -7.98 -26.19 3.18
CA PRO A 153 -6.69 -25.75 2.66
C PRO A 153 -6.91 -25.06 1.31
N GLU A 154 -6.97 -23.73 1.35
CA GLU A 154 -7.21 -22.86 0.21
C GLU A 154 -6.10 -21.82 0.15
N LYS A 155 -5.64 -21.53 -1.07
CA LYS A 155 -4.60 -20.54 -1.32
C LYS A 155 -5.17 -19.13 -1.07
N ARG A 156 -4.59 -18.42 -0.12
CA ARG A 156 -5.01 -17.09 0.32
C ARG A 156 -3.89 -16.07 0.16
N THR A 157 -4.27 -14.80 0.14
CA THR A 157 -3.33 -13.69 0.34
C THR A 157 -3.35 -13.34 1.82
N PHE A 158 -2.19 -13.43 2.46
CA PHE A 158 -1.97 -13.23 3.88
C PHE A 158 -1.23 -11.92 4.14
N PHE A 159 -1.69 -11.17 5.12
CA PHE A 159 -1.07 -9.95 5.63
C PHE A 159 -0.81 -10.13 7.14
N LYS A 160 0.45 -10.01 7.56
CA LYS A 160 0.78 -9.78 8.97
C LYS A 160 0.55 -8.30 9.25
N LEU A 161 -0.24 -8.02 10.28
CA LEU A 161 -0.68 -6.66 10.59
C LEU A 161 -0.25 -6.25 11.99
N LYS A 162 0.11 -4.98 12.13
CA LYS A 162 0.35 -4.34 13.42
C LYS A 162 -0.55 -3.12 13.53
N LYS A 163 -1.41 -3.06 14.56
CA LYS A 163 -2.23 -1.87 14.80
C LYS A 163 -1.32 -0.69 15.13
N ILE A 164 -1.43 0.40 14.39
CA ILE A 164 -0.65 1.62 14.62
C ILE A 164 -1.49 2.81 15.04
N GLU A 165 -2.78 2.82 14.69
CA GLU A 165 -3.66 3.95 14.98
C GLU A 165 -5.10 3.51 15.17
N GLU A 166 -5.81 4.26 16.01
CA GLU A 166 -7.25 4.16 16.23
C GLU A 166 -7.85 5.57 16.12
N PHE A 167 -8.76 5.76 15.17
CA PHE A 167 -9.35 7.07 14.88
C PHE A 167 -10.48 7.40 15.86
N SER A 168 -10.35 8.52 16.57
CA SER A 168 -11.37 9.03 17.47
C SER A 168 -11.59 10.53 17.19
N PRO A 169 -12.66 10.91 16.47
CA PRO A 169 -13.75 10.08 15.97
C PRO A 169 -13.35 9.19 14.79
N ALA A 170 -14.10 8.10 14.57
CA ALA A 170 -13.94 7.25 13.39
C ALA A 170 -14.31 8.00 12.10
N ILE A 171 -13.64 7.66 10.99
CA ILE A 171 -13.95 8.20 9.67
C ILE A 171 -15.30 7.64 9.21
N GLN A 172 -16.30 8.50 9.02
CA GLN A 172 -17.67 8.07 8.74
C GLN A 172 -17.93 7.90 7.24
N ASN A 173 -18.73 6.91 6.89
CA ASN A 173 -19.22 6.78 5.52
C ASN A 173 -20.20 7.92 5.21
N ASP A 174 -19.96 8.57 4.08
CA ASP A 174 -20.81 9.60 3.48
C ASP A 174 -21.17 9.25 2.03
N SER A 175 -20.91 8.01 1.58
CA SER A 175 -21.23 7.57 0.23
C SER A 175 -22.73 7.33 0.05
N PHE A 176 -23.33 7.98 -0.96
CA PHE A 176 -24.73 7.81 -1.36
C PHE A 176 -24.86 7.28 -2.79
N GLY A 177 -25.85 6.44 -3.02
CA GLY A 177 -26.25 5.96 -4.36
C GLY A 177 -27.19 6.94 -5.05
N LYS A 178 -27.46 6.69 -6.35
CA LYS A 178 -28.36 7.53 -7.19
C LYS A 178 -29.78 7.71 -6.63
N THR A 179 -30.21 6.81 -5.73
CA THR A 179 -31.52 6.82 -5.08
C THR A 179 -31.53 7.52 -3.72
N GLY A 180 -30.43 8.18 -3.32
CA GLY A 180 -30.29 8.83 -2.02
C GLY A 180 -30.05 7.86 -0.84
N ARG A 181 -29.96 6.54 -1.09
CA ARG A 181 -29.61 5.55 -0.08
C ARG A 181 -28.10 5.48 0.13
N ARG A 182 -27.66 5.25 1.37
CA ARG A 182 -26.24 5.00 1.67
C ARG A 182 -25.75 3.74 0.97
N ILE A 183 -24.55 3.81 0.41
CA ILE A 183 -23.87 2.68 -0.24
C ILE A 183 -22.54 2.39 0.45
N ALA A 184 -22.01 1.19 0.25
CA ALA A 184 -20.70 0.82 0.76
C ALA A 184 -19.62 1.70 0.12
N PHE A 185 -18.67 2.18 0.92
CA PHE A 185 -17.53 2.97 0.44
C PHE A 185 -16.60 2.15 -0.47
N THR A 186 -16.43 0.85 -0.17
CA THR A 186 -15.63 -0.08 -0.95
C THR A 186 -16.50 -1.22 -1.49
N GLN A 187 -16.31 -1.56 -2.78
CA GLN A 187 -16.86 -2.75 -3.43
C GLN A 187 -15.74 -3.73 -3.80
N GLY A 188 -14.78 -3.92 -2.91
CA GLY A 188 -13.64 -4.82 -3.09
C GLY A 188 -12.46 -4.31 -2.28
N GLN A 189 -11.70 -3.40 -2.89
CA GLN A 189 -10.62 -2.65 -2.28
C GLN A 189 -10.57 -1.22 -2.84
N THR A 190 -10.20 -0.27 -1.99
CA THR A 190 -9.98 1.13 -2.35
C THR A 190 -8.59 1.53 -1.85
N TYR A 191 -7.97 2.54 -2.45
CA TYR A 191 -6.65 3.03 -2.07
C TYR A 191 -6.73 4.50 -1.66
N THR A 192 -5.89 4.90 -0.71
CA THR A 192 -5.68 6.29 -0.29
C THR A 192 -4.24 6.45 0.21
N THR A 193 -3.88 7.62 0.72
CA THR A 193 -2.56 7.87 1.31
C THR A 193 -2.62 7.94 2.84
N LEU A 194 -1.48 7.71 3.49
CA LEU A 194 -1.33 7.81 4.95
C LEU A 194 -1.72 9.19 5.48
N GLU A 195 -1.33 10.24 4.77
CA GLU A 195 -1.68 11.61 5.14
C GLU A 195 -3.19 11.85 5.04
N ARG A 196 -3.82 11.43 3.94
CA ARG A 196 -5.26 11.62 3.71
C ARG A 196 -6.09 10.86 4.74
N ILE A 197 -5.75 9.60 5.02
CA ILE A 197 -6.54 8.81 5.98
C ILE A 197 -6.48 9.38 7.40
N ARG A 198 -5.34 9.97 7.80
CA ARG A 198 -5.19 10.63 9.11
C ARG A 198 -5.97 11.93 9.24
N LYS A 199 -6.13 12.68 8.15
CA LYS A 199 -6.83 13.98 8.13
C LYS A 199 -8.33 13.83 7.89
N ALA A 200 -8.76 12.75 7.24
CA ALA A 200 -10.13 12.54 6.84
C ALA A 200 -11.07 12.34 8.04
N LYS A 201 -12.27 12.91 7.93
CA LYS A 201 -13.42 12.71 8.81
C LYS A 201 -14.50 11.89 8.12
N VAL A 202 -14.56 11.93 6.79
CA VAL A 202 -15.53 11.19 5.98
C VAL A 202 -14.87 10.46 4.82
N THR A 203 -15.57 9.46 4.28
CA THR A 203 -15.02 8.59 3.23
C THR A 203 -14.80 9.28 1.88
N SER A 204 -15.51 10.36 1.56
CA SER A 204 -15.30 11.12 0.32
C SER A 204 -13.93 11.79 0.26
N GLU A 205 -13.37 12.20 1.40
CA GLU A 205 -12.05 12.83 1.52
C GLU A 205 -10.89 11.83 1.26
N LEU A 206 -11.19 10.54 1.20
CA LEU A 206 -10.21 9.48 0.95
C LEU A 206 -9.98 9.21 -0.54
N ARG A 207 -10.83 9.73 -1.43
CA ARG A 207 -10.76 9.47 -2.87
C ARG A 207 -9.76 10.41 -3.54
N PHE A 208 -8.98 9.87 -4.47
CA PHE A 208 -8.13 10.66 -5.38
C PHE A 208 -8.96 11.62 -6.23
#